data_AF-A0A3M1PXK4-F1
#
_entry.id   AF-A0A3M1PXK4-F1
#
_cell.length_a   1.000
_cell.length_b   1.000
_cell.length_c   1.000
_cell.angle_alpha   90.00
_cell.angle_beta   90.00
_cell.angle_gamma   90.00
#
_symmetry.space_group_name_H-M   'P 1'
#
loop_
_entity.id
_entity.type
_entity.pdbx_description
1 polymer ?
#
loop_
_entity_poly.entity_id
_entity_poly.type
_entity_poly.pdbx_seq_one_letter_code
_entity_poly.pdbx_strand_id
1 'polypeptide(L)'
;RPTPGGYANAAELVAGLKRVADFEISVAAYPERHPESPTLAADLENLKRKQDAGATRAITQFFFEPELFFRFLDHARAFGITMEIVPGILPVTHVGQLKRFAAFCGASVPAWLDHLFEGLDDRPETRALVAATVAGELCSRLYAGGVRHFHFYTLNRAPLVYAICHLMGLRPQDSAAAAVRTAGREIAS
;
A
#
# COMPACT_ATOMS: atom_id res chain seq x y z
N ARG A 1 -7.55 -10.92 -21.61
CA ARG A 1 -6.90 -10.68 -22.93
C ARG A 1 -6.93 -9.18 -23.20
N PRO A 2 -5.87 -8.59 -23.76
CA PRO A 2 -5.86 -7.18 -24.11
C PRO A 2 -6.97 -6.84 -25.10
N THR A 3 -7.53 -5.63 -25.00
CA THR A 3 -8.45 -5.07 -26.00
C THR A 3 -7.70 -4.85 -27.31
N PRO A 4 -8.31 -5.10 -28.50
CA PRO A 4 -7.69 -4.78 -29.78
C PRO A 4 -7.20 -3.32 -29.84
N GLY A 5 -5.94 -3.12 -30.22
CA GLY A 5 -5.30 -1.79 -30.25
C GLY A 5 -4.90 -1.23 -28.88
N GLY A 6 -5.17 -1.95 -27.79
CA GLY A 6 -4.76 -1.57 -26.43
C GLY A 6 -3.35 -2.06 -26.06
N TYR A 7 -2.86 -1.58 -24.93
CA TYR A 7 -1.61 -2.04 -24.34
C TYR A 7 -1.73 -3.48 -23.84
N ALA A 8 -0.68 -4.30 -24.03
CA ALA A 8 -0.68 -5.70 -23.64
C ALA A 8 -0.51 -5.89 -22.13
N ASN A 9 0.17 -4.96 -21.46
CA ASN A 9 0.43 -4.99 -20.02
C ASN A 9 0.68 -3.59 -19.46
N ALA A 10 0.81 -3.51 -18.13
CA ALA A 10 1.02 -2.26 -17.42
C ALA A 10 2.35 -1.56 -17.77
N ALA A 11 3.41 -2.29 -18.13
CA ALA A 11 4.68 -1.67 -18.52
C ALA A 11 4.55 -0.92 -19.86
N GLU A 12 3.82 -1.48 -20.82
CA GLU A 12 3.52 -0.79 -22.08
C GLU A 12 2.64 0.45 -21.88
N LEU A 13 1.66 0.37 -20.95
CA LEU A 13 0.85 1.53 -20.59
C LEU A 13 1.71 2.64 -19.97
N VAL A 14 2.64 2.30 -19.06
CA VAL A 14 3.57 3.26 -18.45
C VAL A 14 4.41 3.97 -19.54
N ALA A 15 5.00 3.20 -20.46
CA ALA A 15 5.78 3.76 -21.57
C ALA A 15 4.91 4.63 -22.49
N GLY A 16 3.66 4.24 -22.72
CA GLY A 16 2.68 5.03 -23.47
C GLY A 16 2.37 6.37 -22.81
N LEU A 17 2.11 6.37 -21.50
CA LEU A 17 1.83 7.59 -20.73
C LEU A 17 3.03 8.54 -20.72
N LYS A 18 4.25 8.02 -20.56
CA LYS A 18 5.48 8.84 -20.61
C LYS A 18 5.75 9.50 -21.96
N ARG A 19 5.19 9.00 -23.06
CA ARG A 19 5.24 9.69 -24.37
C ARG A 19 4.25 10.85 -24.48
N VAL A 20 3.20 10.86 -23.66
CA VAL A 20 2.16 11.91 -23.69
C VAL A 20 2.59 13.12 -22.88
N ALA A 21 3.08 12.89 -21.66
CA ALA A 21 3.55 13.93 -20.76
C ALA A 21 4.44 13.35 -19.67
N ASP A 22 5.13 14.22 -18.92
CA ASP A 22 5.92 13.80 -17.76
C ASP A 22 5.04 13.57 -16.52
N PHE A 23 4.21 12.52 -16.58
CA PHE A 23 3.38 12.12 -15.45
C PHE A 23 4.20 11.49 -14.34
N GLU A 24 3.82 11.73 -13.08
CA GLU A 24 4.22 10.86 -11.99
C GLU A 24 3.36 9.59 -12.02
N ILE A 25 4.00 8.42 -12.12
CA ILE A 25 3.30 7.15 -12.36
C ILE A 25 3.59 6.19 -11.21
N SER A 26 2.53 5.80 -10.51
CA SER A 26 2.55 4.71 -9.53
C SER A 26 2.05 3.41 -10.15
N VAL A 27 2.71 2.29 -9.86
CA VAL A 27 2.32 0.95 -10.33
C VAL A 27 2.06 -0.02 -9.19
N ALA A 28 1.29 -1.08 -9.46
CA ALA A 28 1.06 -2.13 -8.46
C ALA A 28 2.30 -3.02 -8.26
N ALA A 29 2.50 -3.49 -7.03
CA ALA A 29 3.50 -4.49 -6.62
C ALA A 29 2.84 -5.54 -5.70
N TYR A 30 3.37 -6.77 -5.68
CA TYR A 30 2.74 -7.88 -4.94
C TYR A 30 3.79 -8.55 -4.03
N PRO A 31 3.76 -8.30 -2.71
CA PRO A 31 4.71 -8.89 -1.78
C PRO A 31 4.75 -10.42 -1.80
N GLU A 32 3.63 -11.05 -2.17
CA GLU A 32 3.43 -12.50 -2.19
C GLU A 32 3.25 -13.08 -3.60
N ARG A 33 3.70 -12.36 -4.64
CA ARG A 33 3.55 -12.68 -6.08
C ARG A 33 2.13 -12.50 -6.60
N HIS A 34 2.00 -11.84 -7.76
CA HIS A 34 0.72 -11.77 -8.48
C HIS A 34 0.18 -13.18 -8.83
N PRO A 35 -1.13 -13.47 -8.67
CA PRO A 35 -1.71 -14.80 -8.93
C PRO A 35 -1.45 -15.36 -10.33
N GLU A 36 -1.44 -14.49 -11.34
CA GLU A 36 -1.16 -14.86 -12.73
C GLU A 36 0.34 -14.92 -13.07
N SER A 37 1.24 -14.53 -12.16
CA SER A 37 2.68 -14.60 -12.39
C SER A 37 3.20 -16.01 -12.10
N PRO A 38 4.00 -16.63 -12.99
CA PRO A 38 4.42 -18.02 -12.82
C PRO A 38 5.33 -18.22 -11.61
N THR A 39 6.16 -17.22 -11.28
CA THR A 39 7.09 -17.22 -10.15
C THR A 39 7.20 -15.83 -9.56
N LEU A 40 7.74 -15.72 -8.33
CA LEU A 40 8.06 -14.42 -7.72
C LEU A 40 9.10 -13.66 -8.54
N ALA A 41 10.11 -14.36 -9.08
CA ALA A 41 11.13 -13.76 -9.94
C ALA A 41 10.52 -13.11 -11.19
N ALA A 42 9.61 -13.82 -11.89
CA ALA A 42 8.93 -13.27 -13.06
C ALA A 42 8.08 -12.03 -12.72
N ASP A 43 7.47 -12.02 -11.52
CA ASP A 43 6.70 -10.87 -11.05
C ASP A 43 7.59 -9.66 -10.73
N LEU A 44 8.78 -9.89 -10.16
CA LEU A 44 9.81 -8.88 -9.92
C LEU A 44 10.42 -8.35 -11.22
N GLU A 45 10.70 -9.21 -12.20
CA GLU A 45 11.14 -8.79 -13.54
C GLU A 45 10.09 -7.91 -14.22
N ASN A 46 8.81 -8.25 -14.09
CA ASN A 46 7.72 -7.40 -14.57
C ASN A 46 7.65 -6.06 -13.83
N LEU A 47 7.88 -6.04 -12.51
CA LEU A 47 7.97 -4.80 -11.73
C LEU A 47 9.15 -3.93 -12.18
N LYS A 48 10.31 -4.54 -12.43
CA LYS A 48 11.48 -3.88 -12.99
C LYS A 48 11.20 -3.29 -14.37
N ARG A 49 10.51 -4.02 -15.26
CA ARG A 49 10.08 -3.49 -16.58
C ARG A 49 9.18 -2.26 -16.45
N LYS A 50 8.27 -2.22 -15.46
CA LYS A 50 7.43 -1.04 -15.20
C LYS A 50 8.27 0.16 -14.73
N GLN A 51 9.27 -0.07 -13.87
CA GLN A 51 10.23 0.98 -13.49
C GLN A 51 11.01 1.49 -14.70
N ASP A 52 11.55 0.59 -15.51
CA ASP A 52 12.37 0.93 -16.68
C ASP A 52 11.56 1.68 -17.75
N ALA A 53 10.24 1.46 -17.80
CA ALA A 53 9.31 2.21 -18.63
C ALA A 53 9.00 3.63 -18.10
N GLY A 54 9.42 3.96 -16.87
CA GLY A 54 9.30 5.30 -16.27
C GLY A 54 8.36 5.40 -15.07
N ALA A 55 7.95 4.29 -14.45
CA ALA A 55 7.25 4.34 -13.17
C ALA A 55 8.19 4.85 -12.07
N THR A 56 7.70 5.78 -11.24
CA THR A 56 8.49 6.44 -10.18
C THR A 56 8.18 5.88 -8.79
N ARG A 57 7.07 5.13 -8.67
CA ARG A 57 6.62 4.55 -7.40
C ARG A 57 5.91 3.22 -7.63
N ALA A 58 6.04 2.31 -6.68
CA ALA A 58 5.20 1.14 -6.55
C ALA A 58 4.35 1.22 -5.28
N ILE A 59 3.10 0.76 -5.37
CA ILE A 59 2.22 0.58 -4.23
C ILE A 59 1.94 -0.92 -4.11
N THR A 60 2.22 -1.49 -2.94
CA THR A 60 2.03 -2.93 -2.75
C THR A 60 0.56 -3.27 -2.58
N GLN A 61 0.18 -4.48 -2.98
CA GLN A 61 -0.99 -5.16 -2.43
C GLN A 61 -0.89 -5.22 -0.89
N PHE A 62 -2.04 -5.33 -0.20
CA PHE A 62 -2.07 -5.46 1.24
C PHE A 62 -1.40 -6.75 1.72
N PHE A 63 -0.93 -6.70 2.96
CA PHE A 63 -0.32 -7.79 3.71
C PHE A 63 -0.58 -7.54 5.21
N PHE A 64 -0.38 -8.55 6.06
CA PHE A 64 -0.67 -8.45 7.49
C PHE A 64 0.56 -8.63 8.40
N GLU A 65 1.70 -9.01 7.83
CA GLU A 65 2.95 -9.20 8.55
C GLU A 65 4.05 -8.33 7.92
N PRO A 66 4.74 -7.47 8.69
CA PRO A 66 5.75 -6.57 8.13
C PRO A 66 6.93 -7.33 7.53
N GLU A 67 7.22 -8.54 8.00
CA GLU A 67 8.23 -9.44 7.43
C GLU A 67 7.99 -9.75 5.94
N LEU A 68 6.72 -9.82 5.50
CA LEU A 68 6.38 -10.01 4.10
C LEU A 68 6.85 -8.83 3.25
N PHE A 69 6.64 -7.62 3.75
CA PHE A 69 7.05 -6.40 3.06
C PHE A 69 8.56 -6.24 3.03
N PHE A 70 9.25 -6.45 4.14
CA PHE A 70 10.72 -6.30 4.18
C PHE A 70 11.42 -7.35 3.32
N ARG A 71 11.00 -8.61 3.36
CA ARG A 71 11.52 -9.65 2.46
C ARG A 71 11.25 -9.32 0.99
N PHE A 72 10.06 -8.82 0.68
CA PHE A 72 9.75 -8.35 -0.68
C PHE A 72 10.64 -7.18 -1.10
N LEU A 73 10.88 -6.22 -0.21
CA LEU A 73 11.75 -5.08 -0.46
C LEU A 73 13.17 -5.54 -0.78
N ASP A 74 13.73 -6.46 0.01
CA ASP A 74 15.07 -7.03 -0.22
C ASP A 74 15.17 -7.71 -1.59
N HIS A 75 14.19 -8.56 -1.93
CA HIS A 75 14.14 -9.18 -3.25
C HIS A 75 14.01 -8.15 -4.38
N ALA A 76 13.15 -7.14 -4.22
CA ALA A 76 12.99 -6.08 -5.21
C ALA A 76 14.31 -5.33 -5.44
N ARG A 77 15.06 -5.02 -4.37
CA ARG A 77 16.37 -4.38 -4.48
C ARG A 77 17.39 -5.28 -5.17
N ALA A 78 17.38 -6.58 -4.89
CA ALA A 78 18.24 -7.54 -5.59
C ALA A 78 17.97 -7.62 -7.11
N PHE A 79 16.74 -7.31 -7.55
CA PHE A 79 16.37 -7.21 -8.98
C PHE A 79 16.62 -5.81 -9.59
N GLY A 80 17.31 -4.91 -8.87
CA GLY A 80 17.63 -3.57 -9.34
C GLY A 80 16.43 -2.61 -9.38
N ILE A 81 15.35 -2.92 -8.66
CA ILE A 81 14.23 -2.01 -8.48
C ILE A 81 14.68 -0.98 -7.44
N THR A 82 14.74 0.28 -7.82
CA THR A 82 15.23 1.40 -7.00
C THR A 82 14.15 2.44 -6.71
N MET A 83 13.04 2.42 -7.44
CA MET A 83 11.89 3.27 -7.17
C MET A 83 11.33 3.02 -5.77
N GLU A 84 10.65 4.03 -5.24
CA GLU A 84 9.99 3.92 -3.94
C GLU A 84 8.92 2.81 -3.97
N ILE A 85 8.87 2.00 -2.91
CA ILE A 85 7.86 0.96 -2.73
C ILE A 85 7.08 1.31 -1.46
N VAL A 86 5.82 1.71 -1.63
CA VAL A 86 4.92 2.12 -0.57
C VAL A 86 4.05 0.94 -0.15
N PRO A 87 4.02 0.56 1.14
CA PRO A 87 3.14 -0.49 1.62
C PRO A 87 1.67 -0.08 1.53
N GLY A 88 0.87 -0.95 0.91
CA GLY A 88 -0.58 -0.93 0.96
C GLY A 88 -1.09 -1.51 2.27
N ILE A 89 -1.85 -0.74 3.04
CA ILE A 89 -2.42 -1.13 4.33
C ILE A 89 -3.93 -1.24 4.19
N LEU A 90 -4.47 -2.41 4.50
CA LEU A 90 -5.91 -2.65 4.53
C LEU A 90 -6.38 -2.79 5.99
N PRO A 91 -7.09 -1.79 6.55
CA PRO A 91 -7.74 -1.94 7.84
C PRO A 91 -8.96 -2.87 7.72
N VAL A 92 -8.85 -4.09 8.24
CA VAL A 92 -9.88 -5.12 8.06
C VAL A 92 -10.92 -5.02 9.16
N THR A 93 -12.19 -4.87 8.79
CA THR A 93 -13.30 -4.99 9.73
C THR A 93 -14.15 -6.25 9.53
N HIS A 94 -13.95 -7.02 8.46
CA HIS A 94 -14.72 -8.23 8.18
C HIS A 94 -13.80 -9.33 7.62
N VAL A 95 -13.40 -10.27 8.47
CA VAL A 95 -12.42 -11.29 8.10
C VAL A 95 -12.94 -12.26 7.03
N GLY A 96 -14.24 -12.59 7.06
CA GLY A 96 -14.85 -13.41 6.00
C GLY A 96 -14.79 -12.76 4.60
N GLN A 97 -14.98 -11.44 4.52
CA GLN A 97 -14.83 -10.69 3.27
C GLN A 97 -13.35 -10.59 2.87
N LEU A 98 -12.47 -10.35 3.85
CA LEU A 98 -11.03 -10.34 3.64
C LEU A 98 -10.54 -11.62 2.98
N LYS A 99 -10.89 -12.80 3.52
CA LYS A 99 -10.41 -14.08 2.99
C LYS A 99 -10.75 -14.28 1.52
N ARG A 100 -11.95 -13.89 1.11
CA ARG A 100 -12.35 -13.93 -0.31
C ARG A 100 -11.53 -12.98 -1.17
N PHE A 101 -11.29 -11.76 -0.68
CA PHE A 101 -10.52 -10.76 -1.39
C PHE A 101 -9.03 -11.15 -1.49
N ALA A 102 -8.45 -11.66 -0.40
CA ALA A 102 -7.07 -12.12 -0.31
C ALA A 102 -6.81 -13.31 -1.25
N ALA A 103 -7.75 -14.27 -1.34
CA ALA A 103 -7.66 -15.38 -2.29
C ALA A 103 -7.61 -14.89 -3.76
N PHE A 104 -8.36 -13.83 -4.10
CA PHE A 104 -8.32 -13.24 -5.44
C PHE A 104 -7.01 -12.49 -5.71
N CYS A 105 -6.41 -11.87 -4.69
CA CYS A 105 -5.21 -11.07 -4.82
C CYS A 105 -3.89 -11.84 -4.62
N GLY A 106 -3.96 -13.10 -4.17
CA GLY A 106 -2.78 -13.90 -3.82
C GLY A 106 -2.13 -13.50 -2.50
N ALA A 107 -2.86 -12.84 -1.61
CA ALA A 107 -2.36 -12.44 -0.29
C ALA A 107 -2.71 -13.49 0.77
N SER A 108 -1.81 -13.73 1.72
CA SER A 108 -2.07 -14.59 2.87
C SER A 108 -2.85 -13.85 3.96
N VAL A 109 -3.71 -14.59 4.67
CA VAL A 109 -4.43 -14.10 5.85
C VAL A 109 -3.97 -14.94 7.03
N PRO A 110 -3.23 -14.37 7.99
CA PRO A 110 -2.80 -15.09 9.18
C PRO A 110 -3.98 -15.60 10.01
N ALA A 111 -3.88 -16.83 10.54
CA ALA A 111 -4.93 -17.45 11.33
C ALA A 111 -5.27 -16.66 12.61
N TRP A 112 -4.30 -15.93 13.18
CA TRP A 112 -4.53 -15.10 14.37
C TRP A 112 -5.55 -13.97 14.12
N LEU A 113 -5.75 -13.53 12.87
CA LEU A 113 -6.79 -12.56 12.55
C LEU A 113 -8.19 -13.12 12.77
N ASP A 114 -8.43 -14.40 12.52
CA ASP A 114 -9.75 -15.00 12.77
C ASP A 114 -10.07 -14.95 14.26
N HIS A 115 -9.13 -15.41 15.08
CA HIS A 115 -9.28 -15.42 16.54
C HIS A 115 -9.50 -14.02 17.12
N LEU A 116 -8.83 -13.01 16.55
CA LEU A 116 -8.95 -11.64 17.05
C LEU A 116 -10.33 -11.02 16.75
N PHE A 117 -11.01 -11.48 15.71
CA PHE A 117 -12.32 -10.96 15.29
C PHE A 117 -13.49 -11.87 15.68
N GLU A 118 -13.22 -13.03 16.30
CA GLU A 118 -14.22 -13.98 16.76
C GLU A 118 -15.23 -13.32 17.73
N GLY A 119 -16.53 -13.50 17.48
CA GLY A 119 -17.59 -12.95 18.33
C GLY A 119 -17.84 -11.43 18.20
N LEU A 120 -17.21 -10.75 17.22
CA LEU A 120 -17.38 -9.31 17.00
C LEU A 120 -18.41 -8.95 15.90
N ASP A 121 -19.15 -9.92 15.37
CA ASP A 121 -20.06 -9.71 14.23
C ASP A 121 -21.12 -8.63 14.52
N ASP A 122 -21.70 -8.67 15.72
CA ASP A 122 -22.73 -7.73 16.19
C ASP A 122 -22.14 -6.55 17.01
N ARG A 123 -20.81 -6.37 16.98
CA ARG A 123 -20.10 -5.35 17.78
C ARG A 123 -19.26 -4.42 16.90
N PRO A 124 -19.90 -3.56 16.07
CA PRO A 124 -19.21 -2.77 15.06
C PRO A 124 -18.15 -1.81 15.63
N GLU A 125 -18.39 -1.23 16.81
CA GLU A 125 -17.44 -0.31 17.46
C GLU A 125 -16.19 -1.05 17.94
N THR A 126 -16.37 -2.14 18.68
CA THR A 126 -15.25 -2.99 19.13
C THR A 126 -14.44 -3.51 17.95
N ARG A 127 -15.12 -3.94 16.89
CA ARG A 127 -14.50 -4.41 15.65
C ARG A 127 -13.66 -3.32 14.97
N ALA A 128 -14.13 -2.08 14.97
CA ALA A 128 -13.37 -0.95 14.45
C ALA A 128 -12.11 -0.64 15.30
N LEU A 129 -12.21 -0.73 16.62
CA LEU A 129 -11.06 -0.56 17.52
C LEU A 129 -10.00 -1.64 17.31
N VAL A 130 -10.42 -2.90 17.19
CA VAL A 130 -9.53 -4.03 16.89
C VAL A 130 -8.85 -3.82 15.53
N ALA A 131 -9.62 -3.47 14.50
CA ALA A 131 -9.09 -3.18 13.16
C ALA A 131 -8.05 -2.04 13.17
N ALA A 132 -8.34 -0.95 13.89
CA ALA A 132 -7.44 0.20 14.02
C ALA A 132 -6.14 -0.20 14.74
N THR A 133 -6.25 -1.01 15.78
CA THR A 133 -5.10 -1.49 16.57
C THR A 133 -4.18 -2.36 15.73
N VAL A 134 -4.73 -3.34 15.00
CA VAL A 134 -3.95 -4.22 14.11
C VAL A 134 -3.22 -3.42 13.03
N ALA A 135 -3.93 -2.53 12.34
CA ALA A 135 -3.33 -1.72 11.29
C ALA A 135 -2.31 -0.71 11.84
N GLY A 136 -2.58 -0.12 13.02
CA GLY A 136 -1.67 0.79 13.70
C GLY A 136 -0.37 0.11 14.14
N GLU A 137 -0.45 -1.11 14.65
CA GLU A 137 0.73 -1.92 15.02
C GLU A 137 1.57 -2.28 13.78
N LEU A 138 0.92 -2.72 12.69
CA LEU A 138 1.59 -2.97 11.42
C LEU A 138 2.32 -1.72 10.92
N CYS A 139 1.65 -0.57 10.89
CA CYS A 139 2.25 0.70 10.51
C CYS A 139 3.42 1.08 11.42
N SER A 140 3.31 0.87 12.72
CA SER A 140 4.36 1.18 13.70
C SER A 140 5.60 0.31 13.47
N ARG A 141 5.43 -1.00 13.24
CA ARG A 141 6.53 -1.93 12.93
C ARG A 141 7.20 -1.58 11.59
N LEU A 142 6.41 -1.27 10.56
CA LEU A 142 6.93 -0.80 9.27
C LEU A 142 7.72 0.51 9.42
N TYR A 143 7.20 1.44 10.22
CA TYR A 143 7.87 2.70 10.50
C TYR A 143 9.20 2.49 11.25
N ALA A 144 9.24 1.60 12.24
CA ALA A 144 10.48 1.24 12.92
C ALA A 144 11.54 0.67 11.95
N GLY A 145 11.11 -0.08 10.93
CA GLY A 145 11.98 -0.59 9.86
C GLY A 145 12.27 0.40 8.72
N GLY A 146 11.97 1.69 8.89
CA GLY A 146 12.37 2.75 7.95
C GLY A 146 11.32 3.20 6.95
N VAL A 147 10.12 2.61 6.93
CA VAL A 147 9.02 3.08 6.05
C VAL A 147 8.52 4.46 6.48
N ARG A 148 8.32 5.37 5.53
CA ARG A 148 7.81 6.74 5.80
C ARG A 148 6.53 7.10 5.07
N HIS A 149 6.17 6.36 4.04
CA HIS A 149 4.94 6.55 3.27
C HIS A 149 4.06 5.30 3.39
N PHE A 150 2.75 5.50 3.44
CA PHE A 150 1.75 4.45 3.57
C PHE A 150 0.60 4.72 2.60
N HIS A 151 0.06 3.67 1.99
CA HIS A 151 -1.14 3.75 1.18
C HIS A 151 -2.29 3.01 1.86
N PHE A 152 -3.34 3.71 2.28
CA PHE A 152 -4.47 3.09 2.96
C PHE A 152 -5.60 2.73 1.99
N TYR A 153 -5.98 1.45 1.95
CA TYR A 153 -7.21 0.99 1.33
C TYR A 153 -8.39 1.33 2.23
N THR A 154 -8.98 2.51 2.02
CA THR A 154 -10.00 3.04 2.94
C THR A 154 -11.34 2.30 2.85
N LEU A 155 -11.64 1.70 1.69
CA LEU A 155 -12.96 1.13 1.37
C LEU A 155 -14.12 2.10 1.69
N ASN A 156 -13.91 3.40 1.43
CA ASN A 156 -14.83 4.49 1.75
C ASN A 156 -15.15 4.66 3.24
N ARG A 157 -14.26 4.21 4.14
CA ARG A 157 -14.41 4.33 5.61
C ARG A 157 -13.33 5.23 6.21
N ALA A 158 -13.52 6.53 6.07
CA ALA A 158 -12.58 7.54 6.57
C ALA A 158 -12.27 7.47 8.09
N PRO A 159 -13.24 7.23 9.01
CA PRO A 159 -12.98 7.28 10.45
C PRO A 159 -11.90 6.29 10.93
N LEU A 160 -11.87 5.09 10.32
CA LEU A 160 -10.92 4.05 10.69
C LEU A 160 -9.49 4.44 10.32
N VAL A 161 -9.29 4.91 9.09
CA VAL A 161 -7.98 5.39 8.62
C VAL A 161 -7.55 6.65 9.38
N TYR A 162 -8.49 7.55 9.68
CA TYR A 162 -8.21 8.72 10.50
C TYR A 162 -7.70 8.37 11.90
N ALA A 163 -8.30 7.38 12.55
CA ALA A 163 -7.85 6.87 13.84
C ALA A 163 -6.42 6.29 13.75
N ILE A 164 -6.12 5.52 12.70
CA ILE A 164 -4.77 4.98 12.48
C ILE A 164 -3.75 6.11 12.28
N CYS A 165 -4.06 7.10 11.45
CA CYS A 165 -3.21 8.30 11.31
C CYS A 165 -2.97 8.97 12.67
N HIS A 166 -4.01 9.05 13.51
CA HIS A 166 -3.88 9.59 14.86
C HIS A 166 -2.95 8.76 15.76
N LEU A 167 -3.04 7.43 15.72
CA LEU A 167 -2.13 6.53 16.45
C LEU A 167 -0.69 6.71 15.99
N MET A 168 -0.48 6.95 14.69
CA MET A 168 0.84 7.25 14.10
C MET A 168 1.35 8.68 14.37
N GLY A 169 0.66 9.45 15.23
CA GLY A 169 1.06 10.82 15.57
C GLY A 169 0.71 11.89 14.53
N LEU A 170 0.02 11.53 13.45
CA LEU A 170 -0.44 12.48 12.44
C LEU A 170 -1.70 13.18 12.90
N ARG A 171 -1.74 14.50 12.75
CA ARG A 171 -2.89 15.35 13.09
C ARG A 171 -3.23 16.21 11.87
N PRO A 172 -4.50 16.58 11.67
CA PRO A 172 -4.85 17.66 10.76
C PRO A 172 -3.95 18.86 11.05
N GLN A 173 -3.29 19.38 10.02
CA GLN A 173 -2.65 20.66 10.13
C GLN A 173 -3.74 21.69 9.93
N ASP A 174 -3.98 22.56 10.92
CA ASP A 174 -4.88 23.70 10.72
C ASP A 174 -4.38 24.49 9.51
N SER A 175 -5.20 24.54 8.47
CA SER A 175 -4.87 25.18 7.18
C SER A 175 -4.47 26.65 7.37
N ALA A 176 -4.97 27.30 8.42
CA ALA A 176 -4.62 28.66 8.81
C ALA A 176 -3.21 28.78 9.41
N ALA A 177 -2.72 27.78 10.16
CA ALA A 177 -1.39 27.82 10.78
C ALA A 177 -0.27 27.40 9.82
N ALA A 178 -0.58 26.60 8.79
CA ALA A 178 0.38 26.19 7.78
C ALA A 178 0.78 27.36 6.85
N ALA A 179 -0.18 28.21 6.45
CA ALA A 179 0.09 29.37 5.60
C ALA A 179 0.98 30.43 6.29
N VAL A 180 0.81 30.62 7.60
CA VAL A 180 1.61 31.58 8.40
C VAL A 180 3.07 31.13 8.53
N ARG A 181 3.33 29.82 8.63
CA ARG A 181 4.70 29.28 8.74
C ARG A 181 5.49 29.35 7.43
N THR A 182 4.81 29.22 6.28
CA THR A 182 5.46 29.37 4.96
C THR A 182 5.78 30.83 4.68
N ALA A 183 4.84 31.75 4.96
CA ALA A 183 5.06 33.18 4.79
C ALA A 183 6.21 33.71 5.66
N GLY A 184 6.33 33.27 6.92
CA GLY A 184 7.41 33.70 7.82
C GLY A 184 8.83 33.28 7.43
N ARG A 185 8.99 32.30 6.52
CA ARG A 185 10.29 31.86 6.01
C ARG A 185 10.75 32.65 4.78
N GLU A 186 9.83 33.19 3.98
CA GLU A 186 10.15 34.04 2.82
C GLU A 186 10.51 35.48 3.20
N ILE A 187 10.08 35.96 4.37
CA ILE A 187 10.43 37.30 4.88
C ILE A 187 11.78 37.34 5.60
N ALA A 188 12.41 36.18 5.81
CA ALA A 188 13.67 36.02 6.54
C ALA A 188 14.84 35.58 5.63
N SER A 189 14.68 35.67 4.31
CA SER A 189 15.72 35.47 3.28
C SER A 189 15.84 36.72 2.43
#